data_AF-A0A2M7WVP0-F1
#
_entry.id   AF-A0A2M7WVP0-F1
#
_cell.length_a   1.000
_cell.length_b   1.000
_cell.length_c   1.000
_cell.angle_alpha   90.00
_cell.angle_beta   90.00
_cell.angle_gamma   90.00
#
_symmetry.space_group_name_H-M   'P 1'
#
loop_
_entity.id
_entity.type
_entity.pdbx_description
1 polymer ?
#
loop_
_entity_poly.entity_id
_entity_poly.type
_entity_poly.pdbx_seq_one_letter_code
_entity_poly.pdbx_strand_id
1 'polypeptide(L)'
;MRRRSVMKNFIEFIREQGIGGLAVGFILGGAVSKVVASLVNDLINPILGIVLGAAGNLADAYFQIGSTKIMWGSFINTVLDKKSN
;
A
#
# COMPACT_ATOMS: atom_id res chain seq x y z
N MET A 1 -23.63 -1.94 40.29
CA MET A 1 -22.20 -2.37 40.22
C MET A 1 -21.83 -3.20 38.96
N ARG A 2 -22.43 -3.02 37.77
CA ARG A 2 -22.15 -3.90 36.58
C ARG A 2 -21.05 -3.43 35.61
N ARG A 3 -20.61 -2.17 35.63
CA ARG A 3 -19.66 -1.62 34.63
C ARG A 3 -18.20 -2.10 34.77
N ARG A 4 -17.74 -2.45 35.99
CA ARG A 4 -16.34 -2.87 36.21
C ARG A 4 -16.00 -4.23 35.61
N SER A 5 -16.99 -5.10 35.44
CA SER A 5 -16.79 -6.47 34.93
C SER A 5 -16.50 -6.49 33.42
N VAL A 6 -17.25 -5.73 32.63
CA VAL A 6 -17.07 -5.67 31.16
C VAL A 6 -15.67 -5.22 30.76
N MET A 7 -15.14 -4.20 31.44
CA MET A 7 -13.82 -3.65 31.14
C MET A 7 -12.68 -4.62 31.48
N LYS A 8 -12.83 -5.41 32.55
CA LYS A 8 -11.89 -6.49 32.86
C LYS A 8 -11.94 -7.60 31.80
N ASN A 9 -13.14 -8.06 31.46
CA ASN A 9 -13.32 -9.13 30.47
C ASN A 9 -12.80 -8.72 29.09
N PHE A 10 -12.91 -7.44 28.73
CA PHE A 10 -12.39 -6.92 27.47
C PHE A 10 -10.85 -6.84 27.45
N ILE A 11 -10.23 -6.44 28.56
CA ILE A 11 -8.77 -6.44 28.69
C ILE A 11 -8.22 -7.88 28.62
N GLU A 12 -8.92 -8.83 29.25
CA GLU A 12 -8.62 -10.27 29.18
C GLU A 12 -8.70 -10.78 27.74
N PHE A 13 -9.78 -10.46 27.03
CA PHE A 13 -9.97 -10.79 25.62
C PHE A 13 -8.86 -10.25 24.71
N ILE A 14 -8.47 -8.97 24.86
CA ILE A 14 -7.39 -8.37 24.07
C ILE A 14 -6.06 -9.11 24.29
N ARG A 15 -5.81 -9.58 25.52
CA ARG A 15 -4.60 -10.33 25.87
C ARG A 15 -4.62 -11.75 25.31
N GLU A 16 -5.72 -12.47 25.48
CA GLU A 16 -5.86 -13.86 24.99
C GLU A 16 -5.81 -13.94 23.47
N GLN A 17 -6.39 -12.95 22.78
CA GLN A 17 -6.47 -12.94 21.31
C GLN A 17 -5.28 -12.25 20.63
N GLY A 18 -4.25 -11.84 21.39
CA GLY A 18 -3.04 -11.24 20.83
C GLY A 18 -3.24 -9.89 20.10
N ILE A 19 -4.37 -9.23 20.31
CA ILE A 19 -4.78 -8.01 19.57
C ILE A 19 -3.82 -6.85 19.83
N GLY A 20 -3.16 -6.82 20.99
CA GLY A 20 -2.14 -5.82 21.31
C GLY A 20 -0.98 -5.81 20.29
N GLY A 21 -0.54 -6.99 19.83
CA GLY A 21 0.51 -7.10 18.82
C GLY A 21 0.05 -6.63 17.44
N LEU A 22 -1.19 -6.94 17.07
CA LEU A 22 -1.80 -6.49 15.81
C LEU A 22 -1.94 -4.96 15.76
N ALA A 23 -2.35 -4.34 16.87
CA ALA A 23 -2.47 -2.89 16.98
C ALA A 23 -1.12 -2.18 16.80
N VAL A 24 -0.06 -2.70 17.44
CA VAL A 24 1.30 -2.17 17.27
C VAL A 24 1.79 -2.36 15.83
N GLY A 25 1.54 -3.54 15.24
CA GLY A 25 1.89 -3.82 13.85
C GLY A 25 1.21 -2.88 12.85
N PHE A 26 -0.06 -2.53 13.07
CA PHE A 26 -0.79 -1.61 12.21
C PHE A 26 -0.26 -0.17 12.31
N ILE A 27 0.04 0.31 13.52
CA ILE A 27 0.60 1.66 13.74
C ILE A 27 1.98 1.77 13.10
N LEU A 28 2.85 0.77 13.32
CA LEU A 28 4.17 0.72 12.70
C LEU A 28 4.09 0.59 11.17
N GLY A 29 3.20 -0.26 10.66
CA GLY A 29 2.96 -0.42 9.23
C GLY A 29 2.51 0.88 8.55
N GLY A 30 1.63 1.64 9.19
CA GLY A 30 1.20 2.95 8.70
C GLY A 30 2.32 3.99 8.68
N ALA A 31 3.19 4.00 9.69
CA ALA A 31 4.35 4.90 9.74
C ALA A 31 5.39 4.55 8.68
N VAL A 32 5.73 3.27 8.54
CA VAL A 32 6.68 2.80 7.51
C VAL A 32 6.15 3.03 6.10
N SER A 33 4.85 2.82 5.86
CA SER A 33 4.24 3.07 4.55
C SER A 33 4.37 4.53 4.11
N LYS A 34 4.31 5.49 5.03
CA LYS A 34 4.52 6.92 4.71
C LYS A 34 5.96 7.21 4.30
N VAL A 35 6.93 6.60 4.98
CA VAL A 35 8.35 6.73 4.65
C VAL A 35 8.64 6.11 3.28
N VAL A 36 8.11 4.92 3.03
CA VAL A 36 8.23 4.25 1.72
C VAL A 36 7.54 5.07 0.64
N ALA A 37 6.36 5.65 0.90
CA ALA A 37 5.66 6.48 -0.06
C ALA A 37 6.44 7.77 -0.40
N SER A 38 7.05 8.44 0.58
CA SER A 38 7.95 9.57 0.34
C SER A 38 9.16 9.16 -0.49
N LEU A 39 9.83 8.06 -0.14
CA LEU A 39 10.95 7.53 -0.92
C LEU A 39 10.56 7.27 -2.38
N VAL A 40 9.40 6.65 -2.60
CA VAL A 40 8.90 6.37 -3.94
C VAL A 40 8.58 7.68 -4.68
N ASN A 41 7.89 8.62 -4.04
CA ASN A 41 7.46 9.85 -4.68
C ASN A 41 8.60 10.84 -4.97
N ASP A 42 9.53 10.96 -4.04
CA ASP A 42 10.56 12.01 -4.06
C ASP A 42 11.82 11.55 -4.81
N LEU A 43 12.10 10.24 -4.82
CA LEU A 43 13.31 9.69 -5.45
C LEU A 43 12.99 8.74 -6.61
N ILE A 44 12.09 7.77 -6.43
CA ILE A 44 11.86 6.75 -7.47
C ILE A 44 11.05 7.30 -8.65
N ASN A 45 9.98 8.05 -8.41
CA ASN A 45 9.11 8.59 -9.46
C ASN A 45 9.83 9.55 -10.43
N PRO A 46 10.68 10.50 -9.98
CA PRO A 46 11.46 11.34 -10.89
C PRO A 46 12.45 10.53 -11.74
N ILE A 47 13.15 9.57 -11.13
CA ILE A 47 14.11 8.70 -11.83
C ILE A 47 13.39 7.87 -12.90
N LEU A 48 12.26 7.25 -12.57
CA LEU A 48 11.45 6.51 -13.53
C LEU A 48 10.87 7.42 -14.63
N GLY A 49 10.48 8.64 -14.29
CA GLY A 49 9.96 9.62 -15.25
C GLY A 49 10.99 10.03 -16.31
N ILE A 50 12.27 10.11 -15.94
CA ILE A 50 13.38 10.40 -16.86
C ILE A 50 13.67 9.18 -17.75
N VAL A 51 13.72 7.98 -17.15
CA VAL A 51 14.06 6.74 -17.86
C VAL A 51 12.97 6.34 -18.86
N LEU A 52 11.69 6.52 -18.51
CA LEU A 52 10.55 6.12 -19.35
C LEU A 52 10.07 7.23 -20.29
N GLY A 53 10.31 8.51 -19.98
CA GLY A 53 10.05 9.60 -20.92
C GLY A 53 10.89 9.53 -22.21
N ALA A 54 11.95 8.72 -22.21
CA ALA A 54 12.80 8.44 -23.36
C ALA A 54 12.36 7.21 -24.18
N ALA A 55 11.43 6.39 -23.68
CA ALA A 55 10.96 5.18 -24.33
C ALA A 55 9.54 5.42 -24.89
N GLY A 56 9.45 5.56 -26.21
CA GLY A 56 8.17 5.57 -26.90
C GLY A 56 7.74 4.16 -27.27
N ASN A 57 6.67 3.65 -26.66
CA ASN A 57 5.80 2.58 -27.17
C ASN A 57 4.55 2.42 -26.28
N LEU A 58 3.49 1.79 -26.80
CA LEU A 58 2.19 1.68 -26.10
C LEU A 58 2.22 0.82 -24.81
N ALA A 59 3.30 0.09 -24.54
CA ALA A 59 3.58 -0.54 -23.25
C ALA A 59 3.92 0.49 -22.15
N ASP A 60 4.32 1.70 -22.55
CA ASP A 60 4.66 2.86 -21.72
C ASP A 60 3.41 3.68 -21.35
N ALA A 61 2.21 3.10 -21.47
CA ALA A 61 0.97 3.73 -21.09
C ALA A 61 0.88 3.88 -19.56
N TYR A 62 1.00 5.13 -19.10
CA TYR A 62 0.78 5.55 -17.72
C TYR A 62 -0.44 6.47 -17.62
N PHE A 63 -1.20 6.36 -16.54
CA PHE A 63 -2.32 7.25 -16.22
C PHE A 63 -1.79 8.22 -15.18
N GLN A 64 -1.83 9.50 -15.52
CA GLN A 64 -1.44 10.55 -14.61
C GLN A 64 -2.68 10.97 -13.81
N ILE A 65 -2.70 10.66 -12.51
CA ILE A 65 -3.70 11.22 -11.58
C ILE A 65 -2.95 12.20 -10.68
N GLY A 66 -3.16 13.49 -10.95
CA GLY A 66 -2.45 14.58 -10.30
C GLY A 66 -0.98 14.64 -10.70
N SER A 67 -0.08 14.61 -9.72
CA SER A 67 1.38 14.65 -9.91
C SER A 67 2.06 13.27 -9.94
N THR A 68 1.30 12.17 -9.92
CA THR A 68 1.84 10.80 -9.87
C THR A 68 1.55 10.04 -11.16
N LYS A 69 2.58 9.38 -11.72
CA LYS A 69 2.49 8.55 -12.94
C LYS A 69 2.29 7.08 -12.57
N ILE A 70 1.09 6.55 -12.80
CA ILE A 70 0.76 5.15 -12.54
C ILE A 70 0.87 4.38 -13.85
N MET A 71 1.82 3.44 -13.94
CA MET A 71 1.97 2.56 -15.10
C MET A 71 0.98 1.42 -15.04
N TRP A 72 -0.06 1.46 -15.88
CA TRP A 72 -1.13 0.44 -15.92
C TRP A 72 -0.99 -0.51 -17.10
N GLY A 73 -0.10 -0.23 -18.05
CA GLY A 73 0.16 -1.11 -19.20
C GLY A 73 0.58 -2.53 -18.81
N SER A 74 1.42 -2.69 -17.78
CA SER A 74 1.87 -4.01 -17.31
C SER A 74 0.78 -4.78 -16.54
N PHE A 75 -0.09 -4.08 -15.81
CA PHE A 75 -1.22 -4.67 -15.09
C PHE A 75 -2.29 -5.18 -16.06
N ILE A 76 -2.59 -4.43 -17.12
CA ILE A 76 -3.53 -4.88 -18.15
C ILE A 76 -2.98 -6.06 -18.95
N ASN A 77 -1.68 -6.07 -19.26
CA ASN A 77 -1.07 -7.24 -19.91
C ASN A 77 -1.22 -8.52 -19.06
N THR A 78 -1.03 -8.44 -17.74
CA THR A 78 -1.16 -9.62 -16.86
C THR A 78 -2.61 -10.06 -16.64
N VAL A 79 -3.59 -9.15 -16.69
CA VAL A 79 -5.02 -9.51 -16.57
C VAL A 79 -5.58 -10.05 -17.89
N LEU A 80 -5.14 -9.52 -19.03
CA LEU A 80 -5.57 -9.98 -20.36
C LEU A 80 -4.93 -11.33 -20.73
N ASP A 81 -3.65 -11.54 -20.39
CA ASP A 81 -2.99 -12.84 -20.57
C ASP A 81 -3.75 -13.95 -19.80
N LYS A 82 -4.26 -13.64 -18.61
CA LYS A 82 -5.05 -14.58 -17.80
C LYS A 82 -6.45 -14.92 -18.37
N LYS A 83 -6.94 -14.20 -19.39
CA LYS A 83 -8.22 -14.51 -20.08
C LYS A 83 -8.01 -15.27 -21.40
N SER A 84 -6.77 -15.49 -21.82
CA SER A 84 -6.43 -16.26 -23.02
C SER A 84 -5.89 -17.65 -22.68
N ASN A 85 -6.56 -18.34 -21.74
CA ASN A 85 -6.50 -19.80 -21.60
C ASN A 85 -7.89 -20.33 -21.25
#